data_AF-A0A377M717-F1
#
_entry.id   AF-A0A377M717-F1
#
_cell.length_a   1.000
_cell.length_b   1.000
_cell.length_c   1.000
_cell.angle_alpha   90.00
_cell.angle_beta   90.00
_cell.angle_gamma   90.00
#
_symmetry.space_group_name_H-M   'P 1'
#
loop_
_entity.id
_entity.type
_entity.pdbx_description
1 polymer ?
#
loop_
_entity_poly.entity_id
_entity_poly.type
_entity_poly.pdbx_seq_one_letter_code
_entity_poly.pdbx_strand_id
1 'polypeptide(L)'
;MQYVFDTLGYRRYEWKCNSLNEPSRKAALRLGFLFEGRFRQALVTKGHNRDTDWFSIIDKEWPALASAFESWLAPTILQPMANRRDPWKAGVKRASSVFFYVPAPL
;
A
#
# COMPACT_ATOMS: atom_id res chain seq x y z
N MET A 1 -7.72 3.79 -4.13
CA MET A 1 -7.26 5.16 -3.77
C MET A 1 -8.14 6.20 -4.43
N GLN A 2 -8.48 6.03 -5.72
CA GLN A 2 -9.43 6.85 -6.47
C GLN A 2 -10.66 7.31 -5.67
N TYR A 3 -11.45 6.38 -5.11
CA TYR A 3 -12.63 6.76 -4.32
C TYR A 3 -12.33 7.68 -3.13
N VAL A 4 -11.20 7.47 -2.44
CA VAL A 4 -10.81 8.25 -1.25
C VAL A 4 -10.45 9.69 -1.64
N PHE A 5 -9.67 9.87 -2.71
CA PHE A 5 -9.22 11.20 -3.14
C PHE A 5 -10.26 11.91 -4.01
N ASP A 6 -10.81 11.23 -5.02
CA ASP A 6 -11.62 11.86 -6.07
C ASP A 6 -13.10 11.94 -5.69
N THR A 7 -13.62 10.97 -4.92
CA THR A 7 -15.03 10.96 -4.52
C THR A 7 -15.25 11.53 -3.13
N LEU A 8 -14.43 11.12 -2.16
CA LEU A 8 -14.59 11.56 -0.77
C LEU A 8 -13.82 12.86 -0.45
N GLY A 9 -12.89 13.29 -1.31
CA GLY A 9 -12.14 14.53 -1.10
C GLY A 9 -11.16 14.50 0.07
N TYR A 10 -10.70 13.31 0.48
CA TYR A 10 -9.76 13.19 1.59
C TYR A 10 -8.39 13.71 1.20
N ARG A 11 -7.68 14.29 2.16
CA ARG A 11 -6.34 14.86 1.93
C ARG A 11 -5.20 13.88 2.10
N ARG A 12 -5.48 12.73 2.72
CA ARG A 12 -4.46 11.79 3.16
C ARG A 12 -5.03 10.38 3.26
N TYR A 13 -4.26 9.42 2.75
CA TYR A 13 -4.55 8.00 2.80
C TYR A 13 -3.39 7.25 3.46
N GLU A 14 -3.67 6.48 4.51
CA GLU A 14 -2.64 5.89 5.36
C GLU A 14 -2.55 4.37 5.23
N TRP A 15 -1.33 3.86 5.31
CA TRP A 15 -1.02 2.45 5.46
C TRP A 15 -0.24 2.22 6.75
N LYS A 16 -0.67 1.26 7.57
CA LYS A 16 -0.02 0.90 8.84
C LYS A 16 0.27 -0.58 8.86
N CYS A 17 1.50 -0.95 9.17
CA CYS A 17 1.86 -2.37 9.30
C CYS A 17 2.79 -2.60 10.49
N ASN A 18 2.88 -3.86 10.93
CA ASN A 18 3.93 -4.25 11.88
C ASN A 18 5.30 -4.00 11.22
N SER A 19 6.24 -3.42 11.94
CA SER A 19 7.61 -3.17 11.44
C SER A 19 8.33 -4.43 10.94
N LEU A 20 7.99 -5.59 11.52
CA LEU A 20 8.53 -6.89 11.14
C LEU A 20 7.81 -7.52 9.92
N ASN A 21 6.70 -6.94 9.45
CA ASN A 21 5.96 -7.43 8.28
C ASN A 21 6.54 -6.84 6.99
N GLU A 22 7.66 -7.41 6.55
CA GLU A 22 8.35 -6.99 5.33
C GLU A 22 7.48 -7.08 4.06
N PRO A 23 6.66 -8.12 3.82
CA PRO A 23 5.78 -8.17 2.66
C PRO A 23 4.80 -6.99 2.60
N SER A 24 4.18 -6.64 3.73
CA SER A 24 3.26 -5.50 3.80
C SER A 24 3.98 -4.17 3.54
N ARG A 25 5.18 -3.99 4.11
CA ARG A 25 6.02 -2.82 3.85
C ARG A 25 6.40 -2.70 2.36
N LYS A 26 6.83 -3.81 1.74
CA LYS A 26 7.15 -3.85 0.30
C LYS A 26 5.94 -3.50 -0.56
N ALA A 27 4.75 -3.97 -0.18
CA ALA A 27 3.52 -3.62 -0.88
C ALA A 27 3.19 -2.12 -0.77
N ALA A 28 3.30 -1.53 0.43
CA ALA A 28 3.07 -0.10 0.62
C ALA A 28 4.01 0.74 -0.26
N LEU A 29 5.31 0.44 -0.25
CA LEU A 29 6.30 1.14 -1.08
C LEU A 29 6.03 0.96 -2.58
N ARG A 30 5.68 -0.25 -3.02
CA ARG A 30 5.35 -0.52 -4.43
C ARG A 30 4.10 0.24 -4.90
N LEU A 31 3.15 0.46 -4.01
CA LEU A 31 1.94 1.24 -4.28
C LEU A 31 2.16 2.76 -4.18
N GLY A 32 3.39 3.21 -3.92
CA GLY A 32 3.73 4.63 -3.88
C GLY A 32 3.51 5.32 -2.53
N PHE A 33 3.23 4.58 -1.45
CA PHE A 33 3.19 5.17 -0.12
C PHE A 33 4.59 5.57 0.36
N LEU A 34 4.68 6.74 0.99
CA LEU A 34 5.91 7.25 1.60
C LEU A 34 5.96 6.90 3.09
N PHE A 35 7.12 6.48 3.58
CA PHE A 35 7.33 6.19 5.00
C PHE A 35 7.46 7.49 5.79
N GLU A 36 6.77 7.56 6.93
CA GLU A 36 6.79 8.75 7.79
C GLU A 36 7.37 8.49 9.18
N GLY A 37 7.29 7.25 9.66
CA GLY A 37 7.82 6.95 10.97
C GLY A 37 7.41 5.60 11.54
N ARG A 38 8.07 5.26 12.65
CA ARG A 38 7.81 4.07 13.43
C ARG A 38 7.38 4.44 14.83
N PHE A 39 6.20 3.99 15.23
CA PHE A 39 5.77 4.06 16.62
C PHE A 39 6.26 2.80 17.32
N ARG A 40 7.21 2.97 18.25
CA ARG A 40 7.76 1.88 19.06
C ARG A 40 6.76 1.48 20.13
N GLN A 41 6.61 0.18 20.34
CA GLN A 41 5.66 -0.40 21.31
C GLN A 41 4.23 0.11 21.16
N ALA A 42 3.81 0.37 19.92
CA ALA A 42 2.50 0.93 19.62
C ALA A 42 1.36 0.01 20.08
N LEU A 43 1.56 -1.30 20.00
CA LEU A 43 0.57 -2.32 20.35
C LEU A 43 1.24 -3.55 20.96
N VAL A 44 0.45 -4.34 21.69
CA VAL A 44 0.76 -5.73 22.01
C VAL A 44 -0.20 -6.60 21.21
N THR A 45 0.32 -7.48 20.36
CA THR A 45 -0.48 -8.38 19.53
C THR A 45 -0.05 -9.81 19.80
N LYS A 46 -1.00 -10.68 20.21
CA LYS A 46 -0.73 -12.08 20.55
C LYS A 46 0.41 -12.25 21.57
N GLY A 47 0.47 -11.38 22.58
CA GLY A 47 1.50 -11.42 23.63
C GLY A 47 2.88 -10.89 23.22
N HIS A 48 3.03 -10.40 21.99
CA HIS A 48 4.30 -9.83 21.51
C HIS A 48 4.21 -8.32 21.31
N ASN A 49 5.33 -7.64 21.56
CA ASN A 49 5.49 -6.24 21.20
C ASN A 49 5.32 -6.04 19.69
N ARG A 50 4.57 -5.00 19.32
CA ARG A 50 4.39 -4.59 17.94
C ARG A 50 4.73 -3.11 17.79
N ASP A 51 5.82 -2.87 17.09
CA ASP A 51 6.08 -1.55 16.53
C ASP A 51 5.25 -1.39 15.25
N THR A 52 4.75 -0.18 15.01
CA THR A 52 3.92 0.12 13.84
C THR A 52 4.66 1.09 12.94
N ASP A 53 4.90 0.66 11.70
CA ASP A 53 5.38 1.51 10.61
C ASP A 53 4.19 2.22 9.96
N TRP A 54 4.36 3.52 9.74
CA TRP A 54 3.37 4.41 9.15
C TRP A 54 3.82 4.89 7.79
N PHE A 55 2.91 4.80 6.83
CA PHE A 55 3.08 5.31 5.49
C PHE A 55 1.85 6.08 5.03
N SER A 56 2.04 6.96 4.05
CA SER A 56 0.94 7.75 3.51
C SER A 56 1.09 8.10 2.04
N ILE A 57 -0.04 8.47 1.46
CA ILE A 57 -0.16 9.23 0.21
C ILE A 57 -1.01 10.45 0.53
N ILE A 58 -0.63 11.63 0.04
CA ILE A 58 -1.44 12.84 0.13
C ILE A 58 -2.15 13.17 -1.18
N ASP A 59 -3.18 14.01 -1.08
CA ASP A 59 -3.96 14.52 -2.22
C ASP A 59 -3.10 15.00 -3.40
N LYS A 60 -2.01 15.73 -3.13
CA LYS A 60 -1.11 16.25 -4.17
C LYS A 60 -0.27 15.19 -4.88
N GLU A 61 -0.06 14.04 -4.26
CA GLU A 61 0.70 12.92 -4.84
C GLU A 61 -0.19 11.99 -5.69
N TRP A 62 -1.49 11.96 -5.37
CA TRP A 62 -2.45 11.07 -6.00
C TRP A 62 -2.53 11.20 -7.54
N PRO A 63 -2.57 12.39 -8.17
CA PRO A 63 -2.71 12.50 -9.62
C PRO A 63 -1.61 11.76 -10.41
N ALA A 64 -0.36 11.83 -9.93
CA ALA A 64 0.75 11.13 -10.56
C ALA A 64 0.65 9.61 -10.37
N LEU A 65 0.26 9.17 -9.17
CA LEU A 65 0.08 7.74 -8.87
C LEU A 65 -1.11 7.14 -9.64
N ALA A 66 -2.21 7.88 -9.78
CA ALA A 66 -3.38 7.47 -10.56
C ALA A 66 -3.00 7.17 -12.01
N SER A 67 -2.28 8.11 -12.66
CA SER A 67 -1.80 7.93 -14.04
C SER A 67 -0.86 6.73 -14.19
N ALA A 68 0.04 6.52 -13.21
CA ALA A 68 0.92 5.36 -13.20
C ALA A 68 0.14 4.04 -13.03
N PHE A 69 -0.89 4.01 -12.18
CA PHE A 69 -1.73 2.83 -11.99
C PHE A 69 -2.59 2.53 -13.21
N GLU A 70 -3.19 3.54 -13.85
CA GLU A 70 -3.94 3.37 -15.09
C GLU A 70 -3.05 2.81 -16.20
N SER A 71 -1.83 3.35 -16.33
CA SER A 71 -0.84 2.86 -17.28
C SER A 71 -0.46 1.40 -17.00
N TRP A 72 -0.32 1.02 -15.72
CA TRP A 72 0.03 -0.34 -15.31
C TRP A 72 -1.11 -1.34 -15.45
N LEU A 73 -2.36 -0.91 -15.24
CA LEU A 73 -3.57 -1.72 -15.38
C LEU A 73 -4.10 -1.74 -16.82
N ALA A 74 -3.47 -1.02 -17.75
CA ALA A 74 -3.88 -0.97 -19.14
C ALA A 74 -4.02 -2.40 -19.71
N PRO A 75 -5.08 -2.67 -20.50
CA PRO A 75 -5.38 -4.01 -20.99
C PRO A 75 -4.26 -4.63 -21.83
N THR A 76 -3.41 -3.82 -22.44
CA THR A 76 -2.18 -4.24 -23.13
C THR A 76 -1.19 -4.98 -22.23
N ILE A 77 -1.22 -4.76 -20.91
CA ILE A 77 -0.41 -5.47 -19.91
C ILE A 77 -1.14 -6.74 -19.42
N LEU A 78 -2.47 -6.77 -19.48
CA LEU A 78 -3.31 -7.86 -18.97
C LEU A 78 -3.62 -8.95 -20.00
N GLN A 79 -3.23 -8.77 -21.27
CA GLN A 79 -3.35 -9.81 -22.28
C GLN A 79 -2.42 -11.01 -21.95
N PRO A 80 -2.89 -12.26 -22.09
CA PRO A 80 -2.03 -13.43 -21.88
C PRO A 80 -0.86 -13.41 -22.86
N MET A 81 0.35 -13.17 -22.36
CA MET A 81 1.56 -13.19 -23.17
C MET A 81 2.17 -14.59 -23.14
N ALA A 82 2.02 -15.35 -24.22
CA ALA A 82 2.54 -16.71 -24.34
C ALA A 82 4.08 -16.82 -24.29
N ASN A 83 4.85 -15.73 -24.31
CA ASN A 83 6.32 -15.81 -24.30
C ASN A 83 7.03 -14.48 -23.96
N ARG A 84 6.97 -14.00 -22.71
CA ARG A 84 7.98 -13.07 -22.20
C ARG A 84 8.61 -13.66 -20.94
N ARG A 85 9.95 -13.65 -20.87
CA ARG A 85 10.68 -13.92 -19.63
C ARG A 85 10.43 -12.74 -18.68
N ASP A 86 9.50 -12.91 -17.76
CA ASP A 86 9.28 -11.97 -16.67
C ASP A 86 10.53 -11.88 -15.78
N PRO A 87 10.99 -10.67 -15.39
CA PRO A 87 11.97 -10.50 -14.33
C PRO A 87 11.40 -10.84 -12.93
N TRP A 88 10.10 -11.13 -12.82
CA TRP A 88 9.40 -11.38 -11.57
C TRP A 88 9.23 -12.87 -11.24
N LYS A 89 10.33 -13.55 -10.93
CA LYS A 89 10.29 -14.83 -10.17
C LYS A 89 10.88 -14.59 -8.78
N ALA A 90 10.06 -14.15 -7.84
CA ALA A 90 10.31 -14.34 -6.41
C ALA A 90 8.99 -14.60 -5.69
N GLY A 91 8.91 -15.78 -5.06
CA GLY A 91 7.67 -16.40 -4.58
C GLY A 91 6.92 -15.59 -3.53
N VAL A 92 5.62 -15.44 -3.76
CA VAL A 92 4.67 -14.84 -2.81
C VAL A 92 4.03 -15.97 -2.00
N LYS A 93 4.37 -16.08 -0.71
CA LYS A 93 3.55 -16.79 0.27
C LYS A 93 2.52 -15.81 0.84
N ARG A 94 1.25 -16.24 0.91
CA ARG A 94 0.10 -15.46 1.39
C ARG A 94 0.38 -14.84 2.77
N ALA A 95 0.15 -13.53 2.90
CA ALA A 95 0.11 -12.86 4.19
C ALA A 95 -1.32 -12.36 4.45
N SER A 96 -1.84 -12.74 5.60
CA SER A 96 -3.17 -12.44 6.11
C SER A 96 -3.29 -10.99 6.60
N SER A 97 -4.43 -10.38 6.29
CA SER A 97 -5.01 -9.21 6.95
C SER A 97 -4.32 -7.86 6.72
N VAL A 98 -4.82 -7.11 5.72
CA VAL A 98 -4.62 -5.66 5.58
C VAL A 98 -5.76 -4.96 6.32
N PHE A 99 -5.46 -4.16 7.34
CA PHE A 99 -6.44 -3.28 7.99
C PHE A 99 -6.24 -1.86 7.46
N PHE A 100 -7.24 -1.35 6.76
CA PHE A 100 -7.32 0.05 6.35
C PHE A 100 -7.97 0.85 7.48
N TYR A 101 -7.26 1.82 8.04
CA TYR A 101 -7.86 2.79 8.95
C TYR A 101 -8.18 4.06 8.16
N VAL A 102 -9.48 4.33 7.98
CA VAL A 102 -10.01 5.55 7.35
C VAL A 102 -10.71 6.32 8.46
N PRO A 103 -10.17 7.45 8.96
CA PRO A 103 -10.90 8.29 9.91
C PRO A 103 -12.16 8.85 9.23
N ALA A 104 -13.27 8.95 9.94
CA ALA A 104 -14.53 9.48 9.42
C ALA A 104 -14.43 11.00 9.11
N PRO A 105 -15.23 11.52 8.16
CA PRO A 105 -15.23 12.94 7.86
C PRO A 105 -15.88 13.74 9.01
N LEU A 106 -15.44 14.98 9.20
CA LEU A 106 -16.15 15.98 10.00
C LEU A 106 -17.39 16.47 9.25
#